data_AF-A0A2H1KYT4-F1
#
_entry.id   AF-A0A2H1KYT4-F1
#
_cell.length_a   1.000
_cell.length_b   1.000
_cell.length_c   1.000
_cell.angle_alpha   90.00
_cell.angle_beta   90.00
_cell.angle_gamma   90.00
#
_symmetry.space_group_name_H-M   'P 1'
#
loop_
_entity.id
_entity.type
_entity.pdbx_description
1 polymer ?
#
loop_
_entity_poly.entity_id
_entity_poly.type
_entity_poly.pdbx_seq_one_letter_code
_entity_poly.pdbx_strand_id
1 'polypeptide(L)'
;MRELAVDGIPVAVSCRVLKLSRQPYYRWLATPVPEADIVEAYRANALFDAHCDDPEFGYRYLADEAESAGHPMAVRTAWRLCSTNSWFSAFGKGRGKNGKKPGPPVHDDLCAVVDEDGRTRHKFTADGVNRLWLTDIVRHEALLNRVEVRDHHRLAVAAAR
;
A
#
# COMPACT_ATOMS: atom_id res chain seq x y z
N MET A 1 5.20 8.01 -41.22
CA MET A 1 4.16 7.53 -42.15
C MET A 1 3.46 8.65 -42.91
N ARG A 2 3.21 9.84 -42.31
CA ARG A 2 2.72 11.00 -43.06
C ARG A 2 3.66 11.38 -44.22
N GLU A 3 4.96 11.44 -43.96
CA GLU A 3 5.97 11.76 -44.97
C GLU A 3 6.00 10.71 -46.10
N LEU A 4 6.02 9.42 -45.76
CA LEU A 4 5.92 8.34 -46.75
C LEU A 4 4.64 8.40 -47.59
N ALA A 5 3.51 8.82 -47.00
CA ALA A 5 2.26 9.00 -47.73
C ALA A 5 2.30 10.21 -48.68
N VAL A 6 3.05 11.27 -48.33
CA VAL A 6 3.34 12.41 -49.22
C VAL A 6 4.19 11.97 -50.41
N ASP A 7 5.13 11.05 -50.19
CA ASP A 7 5.96 10.44 -51.23
C ASP A 7 5.20 9.38 -52.08
N GLY A 8 3.89 9.24 -51.89
CA GLY A 8 3.02 8.34 -52.65
C GLY A 8 3.04 6.88 -52.17
N ILE A 9 3.72 6.56 -51.06
CA ILE A 9 3.74 5.22 -50.51
C ILE A 9 2.43 4.96 -49.74
N PRO A 10 1.66 3.90 -50.08
CA PRO A 10 0.40 3.63 -49.40
C PRO A 10 0.62 3.34 -47.90
N VAL A 11 -0.13 4.05 -47.04
CA VAL A 11 -0.17 3.85 -45.57
C VAL A 11 -0.38 2.37 -45.19
N ALA A 12 -1.12 1.60 -45.99
CA ALA A 12 -1.33 0.17 -45.77
C ALA A 12 -0.03 -0.65 -45.83
N VAL A 13 0.88 -0.31 -46.75
CA VAL A 13 2.18 -0.97 -46.90
C VAL A 13 3.06 -0.62 -45.71
N SER A 14 3.13 0.66 -45.35
CA SER A 14 3.92 1.12 -44.21
C SER A 14 3.42 0.56 -42.86
N CYS A 15 2.10 0.49 -42.65
CA CYS A 15 1.52 -0.16 -41.47
C CYS A 15 1.94 -1.64 -41.38
N ARG A 16 1.93 -2.37 -42.51
CA ARG A 16 2.30 -3.79 -42.56
C ARG A 16 3.79 -4.00 -42.24
N VAL A 17 4.67 -3.17 -42.79
CA VAL A 17 6.12 -3.22 -42.50
C VAL A 17 6.38 -2.97 -41.01
N LEU A 18 5.71 -1.99 -40.42
CA LEU A 18 5.83 -1.66 -39.00
C LEU A 18 5.03 -2.58 -38.07
N LYS A 19 4.31 -3.58 -38.63
CA LYS A 19 3.44 -4.51 -37.89
C LYS A 19 2.38 -3.79 -37.03
N LEU A 20 1.88 -2.66 -37.50
CA LEU A 20 0.83 -1.87 -36.87
C LEU A 20 -0.52 -2.13 -37.54
N SER A 21 -1.60 -2.13 -36.76
CA SER A 21 -2.95 -2.12 -37.30
C SER A 21 -3.31 -0.71 -37.81
N ARG A 22 -4.01 -0.65 -38.96
CA ARG A 22 -4.44 0.63 -39.57
C ARG A 22 -5.42 1.42 -38.71
N GLN A 23 -6.33 0.73 -38.03
CA GLN A 23 -7.37 1.38 -37.21
C GLN A 23 -6.78 2.19 -36.04
N PRO A 24 -5.91 1.64 -35.17
CA PRO A 24 -5.26 2.42 -34.11
C PRO A 24 -4.32 3.48 -34.68
N TYR A 25 -3.67 3.25 -35.84
CA TYR A 25 -2.85 4.28 -36.49
C TYR A 25 -3.67 5.53 -36.84
N TYR A 26 -4.83 5.38 -37.48
CA TYR A 26 -5.66 6.54 -37.81
C TYR A 26 -6.32 7.17 -36.58
N ARG A 27 -6.65 6.38 -35.55
CA ARG A 27 -7.13 6.92 -34.27
C ARG A 27 -6.05 7.80 -33.62
N TRP A 28 -4.82 7.31 -33.54
CA TRP A 28 -3.68 8.09 -33.05
C TRP A 28 -3.40 9.31 -33.94
N LEU A 29 -3.55 9.19 -35.27
CA LEU A 29 -3.34 10.32 -36.17
C LEU A 29 -4.35 11.46 -35.95
N ALA A 30 -5.59 11.11 -35.61
CA ALA A 30 -6.65 12.07 -35.30
C ALA A 30 -6.46 12.71 -33.92
N THR A 31 -6.02 11.93 -32.94
CA THR A 31 -5.79 12.40 -31.57
C THR A 31 -4.55 11.70 -31.01
N PRO A 32 -3.34 12.24 -31.25
CA PRO A 32 -2.10 11.59 -30.85
C PRO A 32 -1.92 11.49 -29.33
N VAL A 33 -2.43 12.49 -28.62
CA VAL A 33 -2.48 12.55 -27.16
C VAL A 33 -3.96 12.69 -26.76
N PRO A 34 -4.57 11.65 -26.18
CA PRO A 34 -5.92 11.72 -25.65
C PRO A 34 -6.04 12.75 -24.53
N GLU A 35 -7.19 13.41 -24.44
CA GLU A 35 -7.50 14.33 -23.34
C GLU A 35 -7.34 13.69 -21.96
N ALA A 36 -7.66 12.39 -21.85
CA ALA A 36 -7.48 11.65 -20.60
C ALA A 36 -6.03 11.61 -20.11
N ASP A 37 -5.07 11.48 -21.03
CA ASP A 37 -3.64 11.43 -20.70
C ASP A 37 -3.15 12.83 -20.29
N ILE A 38 -3.68 13.88 -20.93
CA ILE A 38 -3.41 15.28 -20.57
C ILE A 38 -3.92 15.56 -19.15
N VAL A 39 -5.16 15.19 -18.85
CA VAL A 39 -5.76 15.37 -17.53
C VAL A 39 -5.01 14.56 -16.46
N GLU A 40 -4.61 13.33 -16.76
CA GLU A 40 -3.82 12.51 -15.83
C GLU A 40 -2.43 13.11 -15.58
N ALA A 41 -1.78 13.68 -16.61
CA ALA A 41 -0.52 14.39 -16.45
C ALA A 41 -0.66 15.64 -15.56
N TYR A 42 -1.69 16.46 -15.75
CA TYR A 42 -1.92 17.63 -14.88
C TYR A 42 -2.20 17.23 -13.43
N ARG A 43 -2.99 16.17 -13.22
CA ARG A 43 -3.23 15.62 -11.88
C ARG A 43 -1.96 15.09 -11.24
N ALA A 44 -1.10 14.42 -12.00
CA ALA A 44 0.18 13.94 -11.50
C ALA A 44 1.09 15.11 -11.09
N ASN A 45 1.14 16.18 -11.89
CA ASN A 45 1.89 17.40 -11.55
C ASN A 45 1.35 18.05 -10.27
N ALA A 46 0.04 18.20 -10.13
CA ALA A 46 -0.56 18.76 -8.90
C ALA A 46 -0.22 17.94 -7.65
N LEU A 47 -0.23 16.61 -7.75
CA LEU A 47 0.19 15.73 -6.66
C LEU A 47 1.69 15.82 -6.36
N PHE A 48 2.51 16.02 -7.39
CA PHE A 48 3.95 16.21 -7.23
C PHE A 48 4.25 17.52 -6.53
N ASP A 49 3.64 18.61 -6.97
CA ASP A 49 3.81 19.94 -6.38
C ASP A 49 3.37 19.93 -4.91
N ALA A 50 2.20 19.36 -4.60
CA ALA A 50 1.73 19.18 -3.23
C ALA A 50 2.68 18.33 -2.37
N HIS A 51 3.33 17.32 -2.96
CA HIS A 51 4.29 16.47 -2.24
C HIS A 51 5.63 17.18 -2.03
N CYS A 52 6.04 18.05 -2.94
CA CYS A 52 7.22 18.89 -2.78
C CYS A 52 7.01 19.95 -1.69
N ASP A 53 5.80 20.52 -1.60
CA ASP A 53 5.43 21.50 -0.58
C ASP A 53 5.37 20.87 0.82
N ASP A 54 4.76 19.69 0.95
CA ASP A 54 4.74 18.93 2.20
C ASP A 54 5.02 17.43 1.97
N PRO A 55 6.29 17.00 2.13
CA PRO A 55 6.67 15.60 2.01
C PRO A 55 6.08 14.70 3.10
N GLU A 56 5.53 15.25 4.18
CA GLU A 56 4.95 14.50 5.29
C GLU A 56 3.57 13.94 4.94
N PHE A 57 2.91 14.52 3.94
CA PHE A 57 1.57 14.13 3.53
C PHE A 57 1.52 12.78 2.81
N GLY A 58 0.51 11.99 3.17
CA GLY A 58 0.14 10.79 2.43
C GLY A 58 -0.80 11.12 1.28
N TYR A 59 -0.97 10.18 0.35
CA TYR A 59 -1.77 10.35 -0.88
C TYR A 59 -3.21 10.87 -0.69
N ARG A 60 -3.80 10.73 0.52
CA ARG A 60 -5.13 11.27 0.81
C ARG A 60 -5.07 12.79 1.00
N TYR A 61 -4.17 13.28 1.84
CA TYR A 61 -3.95 14.71 2.02
C TYR A 61 -3.45 15.37 0.73
N LEU A 62 -2.55 14.70 0.00
CA LEU A 62 -2.12 15.20 -1.32
C LEU A 62 -3.28 15.32 -2.32
N ALA A 63 -4.30 14.47 -2.23
CA ALA A 63 -5.48 14.57 -3.09
C ALA A 63 -6.34 15.80 -2.73
N ASP A 64 -6.45 16.13 -1.44
CA ASP A 64 -7.16 17.31 -0.97
C ASP A 64 -6.42 18.61 -1.36
N GLU A 65 -5.09 18.62 -1.29
CA GLU A 65 -4.25 19.72 -1.80
C GLU A 65 -4.39 19.88 -3.32
N ALA A 66 -4.35 18.77 -4.07
CA ALA A 66 -4.57 18.80 -5.51
C ALA A 66 -5.98 19.29 -5.88
N GLU A 67 -7.01 18.95 -5.08
CA GLU A 67 -8.36 19.48 -5.26
C GLU A 67 -8.41 21.00 -4.99
N SER A 68 -7.73 21.46 -3.94
CA SER A 68 -7.60 22.89 -3.62
C SER A 68 -6.86 23.67 -4.73
N ALA A 69 -5.91 23.03 -5.40
CA ALA A 69 -5.23 23.54 -6.59
C ALA A 69 -6.06 23.44 -7.89
N GLY A 70 -7.31 22.97 -7.83
CA GLY A 70 -8.23 22.91 -8.97
C GLY A 70 -8.14 21.61 -9.78
N HIS A 71 -7.46 20.59 -9.27
CA HIS A 71 -7.30 19.27 -9.91
C HIS A 71 -7.98 18.15 -9.11
N PRO A 72 -9.33 18.15 -8.99
CA PRO A 72 -10.04 17.12 -8.25
C PRO A 72 -9.87 15.75 -8.90
N MET A 73 -9.71 14.72 -8.07
CA MET A 73 -9.61 13.35 -8.53
C MET A 73 -10.10 12.36 -7.48
N ALA A 74 -10.48 11.16 -7.92
CA ALA A 74 -10.77 10.08 -6.99
C ALA A 74 -9.52 9.72 -6.19
N VAL A 75 -9.69 9.50 -4.89
CA VAL A 75 -8.62 9.06 -3.97
C VAL A 75 -7.85 7.84 -4.48
N ARG A 76 -8.52 6.94 -5.22
CA ARG A 76 -7.87 5.78 -5.85
C ARG A 76 -6.94 6.15 -7.01
N THR A 77 -7.26 7.19 -7.76
CA THR A 77 -6.39 7.75 -8.81
C THR A 77 -5.16 8.39 -8.18
N ALA A 78 -5.35 9.22 -7.14
CA ALA A 78 -4.24 9.82 -6.39
C ALA A 78 -3.30 8.74 -5.83
N TRP A 79 -3.85 7.70 -5.19
CA TRP A 79 -3.07 6.57 -4.72
C TRP A 79 -2.27 5.88 -5.83
N ARG A 80 -2.89 5.63 -6.99
CA ARG A 80 -2.21 4.98 -8.13
C ARG A 80 -1.05 5.84 -8.62
N LEU A 81 -1.28 7.14 -8.84
CA LEU A 81 -0.26 8.07 -9.32
C LEU A 81 0.89 8.21 -8.31
N CYS A 82 0.60 8.46 -7.04
CA CYS A 82 1.62 8.53 -5.99
C CYS A 82 2.40 7.21 -5.85
N SER A 83 1.71 6.07 -5.89
CA SER A 83 2.36 4.76 -5.78
C SER A 83 3.24 4.42 -6.97
N THR A 84 2.85 4.77 -8.19
CA THR A 84 3.65 4.53 -9.40
C THR A 84 4.90 5.42 -9.42
N ASN A 85 4.78 6.66 -8.94
CA ASN A 85 5.90 7.61 -8.90
C ASN A 85 6.70 7.58 -7.59
N SER A 86 6.36 6.68 -6.66
CA SER A 86 6.99 6.54 -5.35
C SER A 86 6.94 7.80 -4.46
N TRP A 87 5.89 8.60 -4.60
CA TRP A 87 5.59 9.76 -3.74
C TRP A 87 4.89 9.27 -2.48
N PHE A 88 5.68 8.95 -1.48
CA PHE A 88 5.21 8.47 -0.19
C PHE A 88 5.50 9.51 0.89
N SER A 89 4.60 9.59 1.87
CA SER A 89 4.85 10.36 3.09
C SER A 89 6.21 10.01 3.70
N ALA A 90 6.99 11.03 4.05
CA ALA A 90 8.27 10.90 4.74
C ALA A 90 8.13 10.15 6.09
N PHE A 91 6.97 10.25 6.74
CA PHE A 91 6.66 9.51 7.98
C PHE A 91 6.14 8.11 7.74
N GLY A 92 5.80 7.77 6.49
CA GLY A 92 5.41 6.43 6.10
C GLY A 92 6.57 5.47 6.33
N LYS A 93 6.63 4.82 7.50
CA LYS A 93 7.50 3.66 7.70
C LYS A 93 7.16 2.66 6.60
N GLY A 94 8.09 2.46 5.67
CA GLY A 94 7.95 1.48 4.60
C GLY A 94 7.46 0.16 5.20
N ARG A 95 6.52 -0.50 4.51
CA ARG A 95 5.95 -1.78 4.94
C ARG A 95 7.11 -2.69 5.32
N GLY A 96 7.28 -2.99 6.61
CA GLY A 96 8.43 -3.73 7.10
C GLY A 96 8.53 -5.03 6.31
N LYS A 97 9.54 -5.14 5.44
CA LYS A 97 9.86 -6.41 4.79
C LYS A 97 10.37 -7.32 5.89
N ASN A 98 9.51 -8.25 6.29
CA ASN A 98 9.68 -9.19 7.39
C ASN A 98 9.67 -8.54 8.78
N GLY A 99 8.95 -9.18 9.71
CA GLY A 99 8.92 -8.81 11.11
C GLY A 99 10.35 -8.63 11.60
N LYS A 100 10.73 -7.38 11.87
CA LYS A 100 11.96 -7.11 12.61
C LYS A 100 11.87 -7.96 13.87
N LYS A 101 12.96 -8.68 14.19
CA LYS A 101 13.09 -9.37 15.48
C LYS A 101 12.62 -8.36 16.53
N PRO A 102 11.68 -8.75 17.43
CA PRO A 102 11.28 -7.89 18.53
C PRO A 102 12.52 -7.26 19.14
N GLY A 103 12.45 -5.96 19.44
CA GLY A 103 13.55 -5.29 20.12
C GLY A 103 13.88 -6.04 21.42
N PRO A 104 15.11 -5.88 21.94
CA PRO A 104 15.45 -6.46 23.24
C PRO A 104 14.39 -6.07 24.28
N PRO A 105 14.02 -6.98 25.20
CA PRO A 105 13.10 -6.67 26.28
C PRO A 105 13.50 -5.37 26.98
N VAL A 106 12.52 -4.51 27.26
CA VAL A 106 12.76 -3.22 27.93
C VAL A 106 13.23 -3.43 29.38
N HIS A 107 12.98 -4.62 29.95
CA HIS A 107 13.32 -5.01 31.31
C HIS A 107 13.98 -6.39 31.33
N ASP A 108 14.59 -6.73 32.47
CA ASP A 108 15.18 -8.05 32.69
C ASP A 108 14.12 -9.16 32.55
N ASP A 109 14.22 -9.92 31.48
CA ASP A 109 13.33 -11.03 31.19
C ASP A 109 13.76 -12.27 31.97
N LEU A 110 13.31 -12.36 33.22
CA LEU A 110 13.65 -13.45 34.15
C LEU A 110 13.21 -14.84 33.67
N CYS A 111 12.34 -14.91 32.65
CA CYS A 111 11.88 -16.17 32.07
C CYS A 111 12.70 -16.57 30.83
N ALA A 112 13.56 -15.69 30.30
CA ALA A 112 14.37 -15.98 29.12
C ALA A 112 15.49 -16.97 29.44
N VAL A 113 15.52 -18.07 28.69
CA VAL A 113 16.56 -19.10 28.73
C VAL A 113 17.11 -19.27 27.31
N VAL A 114 18.43 -19.40 27.19
CA VAL A 114 19.07 -19.71 25.91
C VAL A 114 19.20 -21.23 25.80
N ASP A 115 18.56 -21.81 24.80
CA ASP A 115 18.66 -23.24 24.51
C ASP A 115 20.08 -23.61 23.99
N GLU A 116 20.36 -24.91 23.90
CA GLU A 116 21.60 -25.47 23.34
C GLU A 116 21.93 -24.94 21.93
N ASP A 117 20.90 -24.60 21.15
CA ASP A 117 21.01 -24.02 19.80
C ASP A 117 21.27 -22.50 19.79
N GLY A 118 21.49 -21.87 20.95
CA GLY A 118 21.70 -20.42 21.07
C GLY A 118 20.43 -19.59 20.83
N ARG A 119 19.25 -20.20 20.93
CA ARG A 119 17.95 -19.53 20.74
C ARG A 119 17.35 -19.16 22.10
N THR A 120 16.96 -17.90 22.26
CA THR A 120 16.20 -17.45 23.43
C THR A 120 14.78 -18.00 23.39
N ARG A 121 14.39 -18.72 24.44
CA ARG A 121 13.03 -19.20 24.71
C ARG A 121 12.59 -18.76 26.10
N HIS A 122 11.29 -18.83 26.40
CA HIS A 122 10.77 -18.54 27.73
C HIS A 122 10.42 -19.83 28.47
N LYS A 123 10.94 -19.99 29.70
CA LYS A 123 10.62 -21.11 30.58
C LYS A 123 9.84 -20.61 31.80
N PHE A 124 8.58 -21.03 31.90
CA PHE A 124 7.67 -20.63 32.98
C PHE A 124 7.70 -21.63 34.15
N THR A 125 8.87 -21.79 34.78
CA THR A 125 9.06 -22.73 35.90
C THR A 125 9.69 -22.04 37.10
N ALA A 126 9.27 -22.40 38.31
CA ALA A 126 9.82 -21.87 39.56
C ALA A 126 10.04 -22.99 40.59
N ASP A 127 11.13 -22.90 41.37
CA ASP A 127 11.53 -23.93 42.35
C ASP A 127 10.76 -23.84 43.69
N GLY A 128 9.84 -22.88 43.82
CA GLY A 128 9.04 -22.69 45.03
C GLY A 128 7.91 -21.69 44.84
N VAL A 129 6.99 -21.68 45.80
CA VAL A 129 5.87 -20.73 45.83
C VAL A 129 6.40 -19.30 45.95
N ASN A 130 5.72 -18.33 45.32
CA ASN A 130 6.06 -16.91 45.41
C ASN A 130 7.47 -16.56 44.87
N ARG A 131 7.91 -17.24 43.81
CA ARG A 131 9.19 -16.98 43.14
C ARG A 131 9.05 -16.44 41.72
N LEU A 132 7.96 -16.77 41.03
CA LEU A 132 7.61 -16.26 39.71
C LEU A 132 6.15 -15.83 39.71
N TRP A 133 5.89 -14.62 39.22
CA TRP A 133 4.55 -14.07 39.07
C TRP A 133 4.32 -13.80 37.59
N LEU A 134 3.25 -14.35 37.03
CA LEU A 134 2.82 -14.09 35.66
C LEU A 134 1.53 -13.30 35.71
N THR A 135 1.51 -12.17 35.05
CA THR A 135 0.32 -11.35 34.86
C THR A 135 -0.03 -11.37 33.40
N ASP A 136 -1.22 -11.86 33.07
CA ASP A 136 -1.77 -11.78 31.72
C ASP A 136 -2.85 -10.71 31.66
N ILE A 137 -2.98 -10.06 30.50
CA ILE A 137 -4.00 -9.06 30.24
C ILE A 137 -4.91 -9.65 29.16
N VAL A 138 -6.09 -10.10 29.57
CA VAL A 138 -7.11 -10.51 28.63
C VAL A 138 -7.76 -9.26 28.05
N ARG A 139 -7.67 -9.10 26.73
CA ARG A 139 -8.48 -8.11 26.01
C ARG A 139 -9.94 -8.55 26.08
N HIS A 140 -10.77 -7.77 26.76
CA HIS A 140 -12.23 -7.85 26.63
C HIS A 140 -12.67 -6.93 25.50
N GLU A 141 -13.13 -7.50 24.39
CA GLU A 141 -13.75 -6.72 23.32
C GLU A 141 -15.13 -6.24 23.80
N ALA A 142 -15.27 -4.95 24.06
CA ALA A 142 -16.58 -4.33 24.13
C ALA A 142 -17.12 -4.27 22.69
N LEU A 143 -18.20 -5.01 22.42
CA LEU A 143 -18.93 -4.94 21.15
C LEU A 143 -19.71 -3.62 21.06
N LEU A 144 -19.01 -2.50 20.94
CA LEU A 144 -19.60 -1.25 20.51
C LEU A 144 -19.59 -1.27 18.97
N ASN A 145 -20.78 -1.47 18.40
CA ASN A 145 -21.09 -1.50 16.96
C ASN A 145 -20.94 -2.84 16.23
N ARG A 146 -21.37 -3.97 16.84
CA ARG A 146 -21.72 -5.16 16.06
C ARG A 146 -23.23 -5.18 15.81
N VAL A 147 -23.63 -4.90 14.56
CA VAL A 147 -24.92 -5.37 14.05
C VAL A 147 -24.77 -6.89 13.87
N GLU A 148 -25.41 -7.67 14.73
CA GLU A 148 -25.32 -9.12 14.68
C GLU A 148 -25.99 -9.64 13.39
N VAL A 149 -25.20 -10.26 12.52
CA VAL A 149 -25.71 -11.28 11.60
C VAL A 149 -25.66 -12.60 12.36
N ARG A 150 -26.85 -13.12 12.65
CA ARG A 150 -27.10 -14.39 13.33
C ARG A 150 -26.45 -15.53 12.53
N ASP A 151 -25.85 -16.47 13.27
CA ASP A 151 -25.31 -17.78 12.81
C ASP A 151 -23.80 -17.90 12.53
N HIS A 152 -22.91 -17.66 13.50
CA HIS A 152 -21.67 -18.47 13.58
C HIS A 152 -21.18 -18.73 15.03
N HIS A 153 -21.39 -19.99 15.43
CA HIS A 153 -20.68 -20.85 16.39
C HIS A 153 -20.00 -20.27 17.64
N ARG A 154 -20.52 -20.66 18.82
CA ARG A 154 -19.82 -20.64 20.11
C ARG A 154 -18.86 -21.83 20.19
N LEU A 155 -17.59 -21.60 20.53
CA LEU A 155 -16.66 -22.67 20.94
C LEU A 155 -16.74 -22.85 22.46
N ALA A 156 -16.92 -24.11 22.88
CA ALA A 156 -16.97 -24.53 24.27
C ALA A 156 -15.57 -24.46 24.91
N VAL A 157 -15.49 -23.92 26.13
CA VAL A 157 -14.29 -23.99 26.97
C VAL A 157 -14.38 -25.25 27.81
N ALA A 158 -13.46 -26.20 27.59
CA ALA A 158 -13.29 -27.37 28.44
C ALA A 158 -12.58 -26.97 29.74
N ALA A 159 -13.21 -27.22 30.88
CA ALA A 159 -12.58 -27.15 32.19
C ALA A 159 -12.01 -28.54 32.54
N ALA A 160 -10.71 -28.62 32.79
CA ALA A 160 -10.08 -29.77 33.44
C ALA A 160 -9.89 -29.46 34.94
N ARG A 161 -10.12 -30.48 35.78
CA ARG A 161 -9.96 -30.46 37.24
C ARG A 161 -8.50 -30.46 37.67
#